data_AF-A0A2R9AWY9-F1
#
_entry.id   AF-A0A2R9AWY9-F1
#
_cell.length_a   1.000
_cell.length_b   1.000
_cell.length_c   1.000
_cell.angle_alpha   90.00
_cell.angle_beta   90.00
_cell.angle_gamma   90.00
#
_symmetry.space_group_name_H-M   'P 1'
#
loop_
_entity.id
_entity.type
_entity.pdbx_description
1 polymer ?
#
loop_
_entity_poly.entity_id
_entity_poly.type
_entity_poly.pdbx_seq_one_letter_code
_entity_poly.pdbx_strand_id
1 'polypeptide(L)'
;LHFCLLLLLLLVVPAAWGCGPGRVVGSRRRPPRKLVPLAYKQFSPNVPEKTLGASGRYEGKIARSSERFKELTPNYNPDIIFKDEENTGADRLMTQRCKDRLNSLAISVMNQWPGVKLRVTEGWDEDGHHSEESLHYEGRAVDITTSDRDRNKYGLLARLAVEAGFDWVYYESKAHVHCSVKSEHSAAAKTGGCFPAGAQVRLESGARVALSAVRPGDRVLAMGEDGSTTFSDVLIFLDREPHRLRVFQVIETQDPPRRLALTPAHLLFTADNHTEPAAHFRATFASHVQPGQYVLVAGVPGLQPARVAAVSTHVALGAYAPLTRHGTLVVEDVVASCFAAVADHHLAQLAFWPLRLFHSLAWGSWTPGEGVHWYPQLLYRLGRLLLEEGSFHPLGMSGAGS
;
A
#
# COMPACT_ATOMS: atom_id res chain seq x y z
N LEU A 1 5.65 11.04 40.01
CA LEU A 1 6.97 11.70 40.02
C LEU A 1 8.02 11.01 39.14
N HIS A 2 8.08 9.67 39.07
CA HIS A 2 9.10 8.95 38.28
C HIS A 2 9.02 9.14 36.75
N PHE A 3 7.85 9.47 36.21
CA PHE A 3 7.67 9.71 34.77
C PHE A 3 8.25 11.07 34.30
N CYS A 4 8.15 12.11 35.13
CA CYS A 4 8.76 13.40 34.83
C CYS A 4 10.29 13.35 34.91
N LEU A 5 10.86 12.50 35.78
CA LEU A 5 12.31 12.39 35.95
C LEU A 5 12.97 11.73 34.72
N LEU A 6 12.31 10.76 34.09
CA LEU A 6 12.81 10.10 32.88
C LEU A 6 12.77 11.02 31.65
N LEU A 7 11.74 11.88 31.56
CA LEU A 7 11.62 12.90 30.51
C LEU A 7 12.67 14.01 30.67
N LEU A 8 13.02 14.35 31.92
CA LEU A 8 14.07 15.33 32.23
C LEU A 8 15.47 14.80 31.90
N LEU A 9 15.73 13.50 32.07
CA LEU A 9 17.02 12.88 31.76
C LEU A 9 17.33 12.83 30.25
N LEU A 10 16.31 12.82 29.38
CA LEU A 10 16.47 12.93 27.92
C LEU A 10 16.80 14.36 27.46
N LEU A 11 16.59 15.37 28.30
CA LEU A 11 16.90 16.79 28.00
C LEU A 11 18.32 17.21 28.43
N VAL A 12 19.07 16.34 29.11
CA VAL A 12 20.40 16.66 29.69
C VAL A 12 21.54 15.97 28.93
N VAL A 13 21.31 15.44 27.73
CA VAL A 13 22.42 15.05 26.85
C VAL A 13 23.15 16.34 26.44
N PRO A 14 24.45 16.50 26.74
CA PRO A 14 25.17 17.71 26.36
C PRO A 14 25.15 17.81 24.84
N ALA A 15 24.79 18.99 24.32
CA ALA A 15 25.07 19.35 22.94
C ALA A 15 26.58 19.27 22.75
N ALA A 16 27.08 18.14 22.22
CA ALA A 16 28.44 18.06 21.73
C ALA A 16 28.56 19.08 20.59
N TRP A 17 29.44 20.06 20.75
CA TRP A 17 29.79 21.01 19.70
C TRP A 17 30.56 20.26 18.61
N GLY A 18 29.83 19.55 17.76
CA GLY A 18 30.36 19.06 16.50
C GLY A 18 30.76 20.26 15.65
N CYS A 19 32.00 20.23 15.13
CA CYS A 19 32.43 21.17 14.11
C CYS A 19 31.38 21.20 12.98
N GLY A 20 30.88 22.39 12.64
CA GLY A 20 29.84 22.56 11.62
C GLY A 20 30.23 21.87 10.31
N PRO A 21 29.24 21.42 9.50
CA PRO A 21 29.54 20.71 8.27
C PRO A 21 30.41 21.60 7.39
N GLY A 22 31.65 21.16 7.14
CA GLY A 22 32.55 21.80 6.20
C GLY A 22 31.88 21.92 4.83
N ARG A 23 32.37 22.87 4.01
CA ARG A 23 31.91 23.10 2.64
C ARG A 23 31.69 21.76 1.92
N VAL A 24 30.42 21.46 1.62
CA VAL A 24 30.05 20.32 0.78
C VAL A 24 30.62 20.58 -0.61
N VAL A 25 31.80 20.01 -0.88
CA VAL A 25 32.35 19.93 -2.22
C VAL A 25 31.42 19.02 -3.01
N GLY A 26 30.56 19.65 -3.81
CA GLY A 26 29.85 19.06 -4.94
C GLY A 26 29.17 17.73 -4.66
N SER A 27 28.01 17.74 -3.98
CA SER A 27 27.00 16.74 -4.30
C SER A 27 26.75 16.85 -5.80
N ARG A 28 27.18 15.85 -6.57
CA ARG A 28 26.87 15.74 -8.00
C ARG A 28 25.35 15.89 -8.11
N ARG A 29 24.87 17.04 -8.58
CA ARG A 29 23.46 17.21 -8.97
C ARG A 29 23.14 16.02 -9.85
N ARG A 30 22.32 15.08 -9.36
CA ARG A 30 21.81 14.00 -10.20
C ARG A 30 21.21 14.69 -11.43
N PRO A 31 21.62 14.33 -12.65
CA PRO A 31 21.00 14.91 -13.83
C PRO A 31 19.49 14.67 -13.72
N PRO A 32 18.66 15.68 -14.02
CA PRO A 32 17.21 15.51 -13.98
C PRO A 32 16.85 14.27 -14.82
N ARG A 33 16.00 13.39 -14.27
CA ARG A 33 15.48 12.24 -15.03
C ARG A 33 14.93 12.77 -16.35
N LYS A 34 15.45 12.26 -17.47
CA LYS A 34 15.04 12.71 -18.80
C LYS A 34 13.59 12.29 -19.01
N LEU A 35 12.67 13.26 -19.05
CA LEU A 35 11.28 13.04 -19.37
C LEU A 35 11.16 12.71 -20.86
N VAL A 36 10.90 11.44 -21.18
CA VAL A 36 10.67 11.01 -22.57
C VAL A 36 9.18 11.05 -22.85
N PRO A 37 8.69 11.90 -23.78
CA PRO A 37 7.29 11.93 -24.16
C PRO A 37 6.76 10.55 -24.57
N LEU A 38 5.51 10.24 -24.24
CA LEU A 38 4.87 9.04 -24.78
C LEU A 38 4.56 9.26 -26.27
N ALA A 39 4.79 8.23 -27.07
CA ALA A 39 4.40 8.20 -28.46
C ALA A 39 2.88 8.06 -28.59
N TYR A 40 2.32 8.48 -29.72
CA TYR A 40 0.91 8.25 -30.02
C TYR A 40 0.58 6.75 -29.96
N LYS A 41 -0.56 6.41 -29.31
CA LYS A 41 -0.98 5.04 -29.02
C LYS A 41 -0.09 4.25 -28.04
N GLN A 42 0.88 4.90 -27.41
CA GLN A 42 1.64 4.27 -26.32
C GLN A 42 0.88 4.37 -25.00
N PHE A 43 0.95 3.31 -24.20
CA PHE A 43 0.49 3.29 -22.82
C PHE A 43 1.60 2.87 -21.85
N SER A 44 1.49 3.31 -20.60
CA SER A 44 2.44 3.07 -19.51
C SER A 44 1.67 2.78 -18.22
N PRO A 45 1.98 1.69 -17.49
CA PRO A 45 2.90 0.61 -17.86
C PRO A 45 2.44 -0.15 -19.12
N ASN A 46 3.35 -0.85 -19.81
CA ASN A 46 3.05 -1.58 -21.05
C ASN A 46 2.31 -2.90 -20.79
N VAL A 47 1.16 -2.80 -20.13
CA VAL A 47 0.20 -3.86 -19.86
C VAL A 47 -1.21 -3.30 -20.04
N PRO A 48 -2.24 -4.14 -20.28
CA PRO A 48 -3.61 -3.65 -20.40
C PRO A 48 -4.10 -2.94 -19.13
N GLU A 49 -4.91 -1.90 -19.31
CA GLU A 49 -5.40 -1.01 -18.24
C GLU A 49 -5.95 -1.77 -17.03
N LYS A 50 -6.81 -2.76 -17.28
CA LYS A 50 -7.55 -3.47 -16.23
C LYS A 50 -6.76 -4.60 -15.56
N THR A 51 -5.45 -4.72 -15.83
CA THR A 51 -4.58 -5.68 -15.14
C THR A 51 -4.13 -5.18 -13.77
N LEU A 52 -3.73 -6.09 -12.88
CA LEU A 52 -3.23 -5.75 -11.55
C LEU A 52 -1.96 -4.87 -11.58
N GLY A 53 -1.18 -4.94 -12.67
CA GLY A 53 -0.01 -4.11 -12.89
C GLY A 53 -0.33 -2.66 -13.30
N ALA A 54 -1.57 -2.36 -13.67
CA ALA A 54 -2.05 -1.05 -14.14
C ALA A 54 -3.19 -0.54 -13.25
N SER A 55 -4.32 -0.08 -13.79
CA SER A 55 -5.44 0.43 -13.01
C SER A 55 -6.29 -0.67 -12.38
N GLY A 56 -6.13 -1.95 -12.73
CA GLY A 56 -6.88 -3.04 -12.11
C GLY A 56 -8.35 -3.11 -12.58
N ARG A 57 -9.06 -4.14 -12.12
CA ARG A 57 -10.36 -4.53 -12.68
C ARG A 57 -11.42 -3.44 -12.52
N TYR A 58 -12.37 -3.46 -13.46
CA TYR A 58 -13.66 -2.79 -13.34
C TYR A 58 -14.48 -3.49 -12.24
N GLU A 59 -15.10 -2.69 -11.38
CA GLU A 59 -15.91 -3.09 -10.22
C GLU A 59 -17.41 -2.84 -10.44
N GLY A 60 -17.79 -2.05 -11.45
CA GLY A 60 -19.17 -1.79 -11.84
C GLY A 60 -19.48 -0.29 -11.91
N LYS A 61 -20.34 0.10 -12.85
CA LYS A 61 -20.78 1.48 -13.09
C LYS A 61 -21.38 2.08 -11.82
N ILE A 62 -20.90 3.27 -11.46
CA ILE A 62 -21.45 4.09 -10.38
C ILE A 62 -22.52 4.98 -11.00
N ALA A 63 -23.77 4.82 -10.58
CA ALA A 63 -24.87 5.72 -10.94
C ALA A 63 -25.07 6.76 -9.82
N ARG A 64 -25.62 7.95 -10.14
CA ARG A 64 -25.98 9.00 -9.15
C ARG A 64 -26.82 8.49 -7.98
N SER A 65 -27.69 7.51 -8.23
CA SER A 65 -28.56 6.88 -7.23
C SER A 65 -27.90 5.75 -6.44
N SER A 66 -26.69 5.33 -6.80
CA SER A 66 -26.01 4.20 -6.17
C SER A 66 -25.31 4.61 -4.87
N GLU A 67 -25.22 3.69 -3.91
CA GLU A 67 -24.48 3.91 -2.65
C GLU A 67 -23.00 4.25 -2.90
N ARG A 68 -22.40 3.66 -3.94
CA ARG A 68 -21.02 3.93 -4.36
C ARG A 68 -20.79 5.36 -4.86
N PHE A 69 -21.85 6.11 -5.18
CA PHE A 69 -21.70 7.52 -5.56
C PHE A 69 -21.08 8.37 -4.44
N LYS A 70 -21.30 7.98 -3.17
CA LYS A 70 -20.70 8.62 -1.99
C LYS A 70 -19.17 8.47 -1.94
N GLU A 71 -18.60 7.55 -2.71
CA GLU A 71 -17.15 7.34 -2.83
C GLU A 71 -16.49 8.40 -3.75
N LEU A 72 -17.27 9.05 -4.61
CA LEU A 72 -16.79 10.10 -5.49
C LEU A 72 -16.76 11.43 -4.74
N THR A 73 -15.67 12.17 -4.93
CA THR A 73 -15.53 13.52 -4.38
C THR A 73 -15.34 14.51 -5.52
N PRO A 74 -15.99 15.69 -5.45
CA PRO A 74 -15.78 16.71 -6.45
C PRO A 74 -14.38 17.33 -6.30
N ASN A 75 -13.76 17.63 -7.44
CA ASN A 75 -12.52 18.37 -7.52
C ASN A 75 -12.76 19.82 -7.98
N TYR A 76 -12.50 20.77 -7.07
CA TYR A 76 -12.62 22.22 -7.30
C TYR A 76 -11.26 22.93 -7.34
N ASN A 77 -10.19 22.20 -7.67
CA ASN A 77 -8.87 22.78 -7.80
C ASN A 77 -8.88 23.92 -8.85
N PRO A 78 -8.54 25.16 -8.48
CA PRO A 78 -8.56 26.31 -9.40
C PRO A 78 -7.50 26.23 -10.50
N ASP A 79 -6.55 25.31 -10.39
CA ASP A 79 -5.47 25.09 -11.37
C ASP A 79 -5.82 24.05 -12.43
N ILE A 80 -7.04 23.53 -12.39
CA ILE A 80 -7.57 22.59 -13.38
C ILE A 80 -8.79 23.22 -14.06
N ILE A 81 -8.77 23.22 -15.40
CA ILE A 81 -9.92 23.60 -16.22
C ILE A 81 -10.75 22.35 -16.50
N PHE A 82 -12.02 22.35 -16.14
CA PHE A 82 -12.97 21.28 -16.49
C PHE A 82 -13.80 21.74 -17.68
N LYS A 83 -14.02 20.84 -18.66
CA LYS A 83 -14.79 21.15 -19.86
C LYS A 83 -16.29 21.20 -19.53
N ASP A 84 -16.79 20.22 -18.79
CA ASP A 84 -18.16 20.17 -18.26
C ASP A 84 -19.21 20.54 -19.31
N GLU A 85 -19.14 19.91 -20.50
CA GLU A 85 -20.07 20.17 -21.59
C GLU A 85 -21.50 19.72 -21.26
N GLU A 86 -21.65 18.76 -20.35
CA GLU A 86 -22.92 18.25 -19.85
C GLU A 86 -23.60 19.28 -18.92
N ASN A 87 -22.87 20.25 -18.38
CA ASN A 87 -23.33 21.20 -17.35
C ASN A 87 -23.88 20.51 -16.08
N THR A 88 -23.37 19.31 -15.76
CA THR A 88 -23.80 18.52 -14.59
C THR A 88 -22.73 18.47 -13.51
N GLY A 89 -21.53 18.99 -13.79
CA GLY A 89 -20.35 18.87 -12.94
C GLY A 89 -19.78 17.44 -12.88
N ALA A 90 -20.22 16.53 -13.75
CA ALA A 90 -19.81 15.12 -13.75
C ALA A 90 -18.29 14.95 -13.93
N ASP A 91 -17.70 15.76 -14.80
CA ASP A 91 -16.25 15.90 -15.03
C ASP A 91 -15.41 16.14 -13.76
N ARG A 92 -16.04 16.71 -12.71
CA ARG A 92 -15.37 17.03 -11.45
C ARG A 92 -15.41 15.87 -10.46
N LEU A 93 -16.30 14.91 -10.65
CA LEU A 93 -16.50 13.78 -9.75
C LEU A 93 -15.48 12.69 -10.04
N MET A 94 -14.70 12.34 -9.03
CA MET A 94 -13.65 11.32 -9.16
C MET A 94 -13.34 10.69 -7.80
N THR A 95 -12.71 9.52 -7.80
CA THR A 95 -12.20 8.90 -6.56
C THR A 95 -11.12 9.77 -5.91
N GLN A 96 -10.91 9.60 -4.61
CA GLN A 96 -9.90 10.36 -3.88
C GLN A 96 -8.50 10.18 -4.47
N ARG A 97 -8.11 8.95 -4.84
CA ARG A 97 -6.85 8.67 -5.52
C ARG A 97 -6.74 9.40 -6.84
N CYS A 98 -7.79 9.41 -7.66
CA CYS A 98 -7.79 10.13 -8.93
C CYS A 98 -7.58 11.63 -8.70
N LYS A 99 -8.27 12.21 -7.72
CA LYS A 99 -8.11 13.61 -7.30
C LYS A 99 -6.68 13.93 -6.88
N ASP A 100 -6.04 13.07 -6.09
CA ASP A 100 -4.66 13.27 -5.64
C ASP A 100 -3.67 13.27 -6.82
N ARG A 101 -3.80 12.29 -7.74
CA ARG A 101 -2.95 12.21 -8.94
C ARG A 101 -3.16 13.38 -9.88
N LEU A 102 -4.41 13.76 -10.09
CA LEU A 102 -4.77 14.88 -10.96
C LEU A 102 -4.26 16.22 -10.42
N ASN A 103 -4.35 16.44 -9.11
CA ASN A 103 -3.81 17.65 -8.46
C ASN A 103 -2.28 17.71 -8.54
N SER A 104 -1.60 16.58 -8.35
CA SER A 104 -0.13 16.49 -8.53
C SER A 104 0.28 16.77 -9.98
N LEU A 105 -0.49 16.26 -10.94
CA LEU A 105 -0.28 16.55 -12.36
C LEU A 105 -0.50 18.02 -12.68
N ALA A 106 -1.52 18.68 -12.12
CA ALA A 106 -1.79 20.09 -12.35
C ALA A 106 -0.59 20.98 -11.98
N ILE A 107 0.04 20.69 -10.83
CA ILE A 107 1.28 21.37 -10.40
C ILE A 107 2.40 21.13 -11.41
N SER A 108 2.58 19.88 -11.86
CA SER A 108 3.61 19.51 -12.83
C SER A 108 3.42 20.19 -14.19
N VAL A 109 2.18 20.33 -14.66
CA VAL A 109 1.84 21.04 -15.91
C VAL A 109 2.19 22.52 -15.82
N MET A 110 1.82 23.20 -14.73
CA MET A 110 2.13 24.62 -14.54
C MET A 110 3.64 24.87 -14.43
N ASN A 111 4.37 23.95 -13.79
CA ASN A 111 5.83 24.02 -13.71
C ASN A 111 6.51 23.76 -15.06
N GLN A 112 5.96 22.85 -15.87
CA GLN A 112 6.51 22.52 -17.18
C GLN A 112 6.25 23.62 -18.21
N TRP A 113 5.08 24.26 -18.14
CA TRP A 113 4.64 25.29 -19.07
C TRP A 113 4.02 26.48 -18.31
N PRO A 114 4.81 27.51 -18.00
CA PRO A 114 4.29 28.70 -17.33
C PRO A 114 3.10 29.32 -18.08
N GLY A 115 1.99 29.56 -17.36
CA GLY A 115 0.75 30.09 -17.93
C GLY A 115 -0.20 29.06 -18.56
N VAL A 116 0.20 27.79 -18.64
CA VAL A 116 -0.66 26.69 -19.10
C VAL A 116 -1.16 25.88 -17.91
N LYS A 117 -2.46 25.59 -17.89
CA LYS A 117 -3.11 24.76 -16.87
C LYS A 117 -3.43 23.38 -17.41
N LEU A 118 -3.62 22.43 -16.50
CA LEU A 118 -4.21 21.13 -16.83
C LEU A 118 -5.68 21.33 -17.19
N ARG A 119 -6.17 20.57 -18.16
CA ARG A 119 -7.56 20.62 -18.59
C ARG A 119 -8.15 19.22 -18.72
N VAL A 120 -9.20 18.93 -17.96
CA VAL A 120 -10.00 17.69 -18.06
C VAL A 120 -11.09 17.91 -19.10
N THR A 121 -11.25 16.93 -20.00
CA THR A 121 -12.31 16.90 -21.01
C THR A 121 -13.39 15.89 -20.74
N GLU A 122 -13.07 14.85 -19.97
CA GLU A 122 -13.99 13.78 -19.59
C GLU A 122 -13.52 13.26 -18.23
N GLY A 123 -14.46 13.04 -17.30
CA GLY A 123 -14.20 12.52 -15.97
C GLY A 123 -15.06 11.30 -15.65
N TRP A 124 -15.96 11.43 -14.68
CA TRP A 124 -16.96 10.41 -14.41
C TRP A 124 -18.13 10.53 -15.40
N ASP A 125 -18.34 9.51 -16.22
CA ASP A 125 -19.37 9.49 -17.27
C ASP A 125 -20.66 8.81 -16.79
N GLU A 126 -21.80 9.50 -16.95
CA GLU A 126 -23.13 8.97 -16.67
C GLU A 126 -23.89 8.51 -17.92
N ASP A 127 -23.52 9.02 -19.10
CA ASP A 127 -24.27 8.95 -20.36
C ASP A 127 -23.94 7.72 -21.21
N GLY A 128 -22.79 7.07 -20.96
CA GLY A 128 -22.48 5.81 -21.61
C GLY A 128 -21.66 5.95 -22.89
N HIS A 129 -20.81 6.97 -22.98
CA HIS A 129 -20.01 7.28 -24.17
C HIS A 129 -18.79 6.37 -24.35
N HIS A 130 -18.47 5.54 -23.35
CA HIS A 130 -17.32 4.65 -23.37
C HIS A 130 -17.70 3.16 -23.51
N SER A 131 -16.70 2.30 -23.73
CA SER A 131 -16.88 0.84 -23.73
C SER A 131 -17.49 0.32 -22.42
N GLU A 132 -18.22 -0.79 -22.44
CA GLU A 132 -19.03 -1.32 -21.32
C GLU A 132 -18.30 -1.39 -19.96
N GLU A 133 -17.00 -1.67 -19.95
CA GLU A 133 -16.18 -1.78 -18.74
C GLU A 133 -15.16 -0.63 -18.62
N SER A 134 -15.56 0.59 -19.00
CA SER A 134 -14.73 1.79 -18.87
C SER A 134 -14.57 2.21 -17.42
N LEU A 135 -13.35 2.64 -17.04
CA LEU A 135 -13.08 3.19 -15.71
C LEU A 135 -13.62 4.62 -15.52
N HIS A 136 -14.07 5.29 -16.59
CA HIS A 136 -14.82 6.55 -16.51
C HIS A 136 -16.13 6.35 -15.74
N TYR A 137 -16.80 5.21 -15.90
CA TYR A 137 -18.04 4.88 -15.17
C TYR A 137 -17.87 4.75 -13.65
N GLU A 138 -16.63 4.73 -13.15
CA GLU A 138 -16.30 4.63 -11.73
C GLU A 138 -15.60 5.88 -11.17
N GLY A 139 -15.48 6.95 -11.96
CA GLY A 139 -14.73 8.15 -11.58
C GLY A 139 -13.25 7.85 -11.31
N ARG A 140 -12.71 6.81 -11.96
CA ARG A 140 -11.33 6.35 -11.84
C ARG A 140 -10.48 6.68 -13.06
N ALA A 141 -11.07 7.30 -14.08
CA ALA A 141 -10.38 7.72 -15.28
C ALA A 141 -10.71 9.18 -15.62
N VAL A 142 -9.81 9.81 -16.35
CA VAL A 142 -9.93 11.16 -16.86
C VAL A 142 -9.26 11.25 -18.22
N ASP A 143 -9.89 11.98 -19.13
CA ASP A 143 -9.27 12.40 -20.38
C ASP A 143 -8.77 13.84 -20.22
N ILE A 144 -7.50 14.04 -20.54
CA ILE A 144 -6.80 15.30 -20.24
C ILE A 144 -6.12 15.92 -21.45
N THR A 145 -6.01 17.24 -21.38
CA THR A 145 -5.37 18.13 -22.35
C THR A 145 -4.64 19.25 -21.61
N THR A 146 -3.87 20.05 -22.32
CA THR A 146 -3.42 21.36 -21.83
C THR A 146 -4.49 22.42 -22.09
N SER A 147 -4.55 23.45 -21.26
CA SER A 147 -5.57 24.53 -21.37
C SER A 147 -5.50 25.30 -22.68
N ASP A 148 -4.31 25.41 -23.29
CA ASP A 148 -4.07 26.02 -24.60
C ASP A 148 -4.40 25.09 -25.78
N ARG A 149 -4.74 23.82 -25.48
CA ARG A 149 -5.09 22.77 -26.46
C ARG A 149 -3.98 22.51 -27.50
N ASP A 150 -2.73 22.80 -27.17
CA ASP A 150 -1.58 22.49 -28.04
C ASP A 150 -1.25 21.00 -28.01
N ARG A 151 -1.61 20.31 -29.09
CA ARG A 151 -1.43 18.86 -29.25
C ARG A 151 0.03 18.43 -29.23
N ASN A 152 0.98 19.32 -29.56
CA ASN A 152 2.41 19.01 -29.49
C ASN A 152 2.88 18.75 -28.05
N LYS A 153 2.13 19.25 -27.06
CA LYS A 153 2.43 19.04 -25.64
C LYS A 153 1.94 17.69 -25.12
N TYR A 154 1.06 16.98 -25.82
CA TYR A 154 0.33 15.85 -25.23
C TYR A 154 1.20 14.62 -24.96
N GLY A 155 2.21 14.35 -25.79
CA GLY A 155 3.18 13.29 -25.49
C GLY A 155 3.94 13.56 -24.17
N LEU A 156 4.32 14.82 -23.92
CA LEU A 156 4.98 15.21 -22.68
C LEU A 156 3.99 15.29 -21.51
N LEU A 157 2.74 15.73 -21.75
CA LEU A 157 1.66 15.71 -20.75
C LEU A 157 1.42 14.28 -20.25
N ALA A 158 1.37 13.31 -21.16
CA ALA A 158 1.25 11.90 -20.81
C ALA A 158 2.43 11.41 -19.96
N ARG A 159 3.66 11.84 -20.28
CA ARG A 159 4.82 11.53 -19.43
C ARG A 159 4.68 12.16 -18.05
N LEU A 160 4.25 13.41 -17.94
CA LEU A 160 4.00 14.05 -16.65
C LEU A 160 2.92 13.31 -15.85
N ALA A 161 1.89 12.78 -16.50
CA ALA A 161 0.87 11.98 -15.83
C ALA A 161 1.44 10.67 -15.25
N VAL A 162 2.37 10.02 -15.97
CA VAL A 162 3.11 8.86 -15.43
C VAL A 162 3.91 9.25 -14.20
N GLU A 163 4.65 10.36 -14.24
CA GLU A 163 5.44 10.83 -13.09
C GLU A 163 4.57 11.33 -11.93
N ALA A 164 3.36 11.84 -12.21
CA ALA A 164 2.37 12.22 -11.20
C ALA A 164 1.77 11.00 -10.47
N GLY A 165 2.03 9.78 -10.96
CA GLY A 165 1.66 8.52 -10.31
C GLY A 165 0.28 8.00 -10.70
N PHE A 166 -0.24 8.36 -11.87
CA PHE A 166 -1.38 7.64 -12.46
C PHE A 166 -0.99 6.17 -12.67
N ASP A 167 -1.89 5.25 -12.36
CA ASP A 167 -1.60 3.81 -12.39
C ASP A 167 -1.58 3.27 -13.82
N TRP A 168 -2.26 3.94 -14.75
CA TRP A 168 -2.18 3.70 -16.18
C TRP A 168 -2.37 5.00 -16.95
N VAL A 169 -1.54 5.22 -17.97
CA VAL A 169 -1.61 6.40 -18.85
C VAL A 169 -1.51 5.93 -20.29
N TYR A 170 -2.40 6.42 -21.14
CA TYR A 170 -2.48 6.06 -22.54
C TYR A 170 -2.66 7.30 -23.41
N TYR A 171 -1.76 7.48 -24.37
CA TYR A 171 -1.94 8.51 -25.38
C TYR A 171 -2.95 8.02 -26.43
N GLU A 172 -4.22 8.00 -26.01
CA GLU A 172 -5.32 7.34 -26.69
C GLU A 172 -5.64 7.94 -28.05
N SER A 173 -5.76 9.26 -28.11
CA SER A 173 -6.23 9.98 -29.28
C SER A 173 -5.33 11.19 -29.56
N LYS A 174 -5.46 11.79 -30.74
CA LYS A 174 -4.77 13.07 -31.02
C LYS A 174 -5.43 14.24 -30.26
N ALA A 175 -6.57 14.02 -29.64
CA ALA A 175 -7.37 15.04 -28.96
C ALA A 175 -7.15 15.06 -27.44
N HIS A 176 -6.68 13.96 -26.84
CA HIS A 176 -6.50 13.85 -25.40
C HIS A 176 -5.55 12.71 -25.01
N VAL A 177 -5.12 12.73 -23.75
CA VAL A 177 -4.44 11.62 -23.08
C VAL A 177 -5.40 11.03 -22.07
N HIS A 178 -5.56 9.72 -22.06
CA HIS A 178 -6.36 9.00 -21.09
C HIS A 178 -5.47 8.62 -19.88
N CYS A 179 -5.97 8.87 -18.68
CA CYS A 179 -5.28 8.52 -17.44
C CYS A 179 -6.26 7.83 -16.48
N SER A 180 -5.85 6.74 -15.85
CA SER A 180 -6.69 6.06 -14.88
C SER A 180 -5.94 5.60 -13.64
N VAL A 181 -6.71 5.30 -12.60
CA VAL A 181 -6.21 4.89 -11.29
C VAL A 181 -6.84 3.59 -10.81
N LYS A 182 -6.13 2.94 -9.90
CA LYS A 182 -6.65 1.82 -9.12
C LYS A 182 -7.84 2.24 -8.26
N SER A 183 -8.76 1.30 -8.06
CA SER A 183 -9.89 1.50 -7.14
C SER A 183 -9.39 1.72 -5.71
N GLU A 184 -10.13 2.50 -4.91
CA GLU A 184 -9.97 2.60 -3.46
C GLU A 184 -10.18 1.25 -2.74
N HIS A 185 -10.87 0.32 -3.42
CA HIS A 185 -11.11 -1.05 -2.99
C HIS A 185 -10.06 -2.03 -3.51
N SER A 186 -9.22 -1.61 -4.45
CA SER A 186 -8.10 -2.44 -4.88
C SER A 186 -7.23 -2.73 -3.65
N ALA A 187 -6.79 -3.99 -3.52
CA ALA A 187 -5.79 -4.42 -2.56
C ALA A 187 -4.42 -3.72 -2.75
N ALA A 188 -4.38 -2.64 -3.52
CA ALA A 188 -3.25 -1.81 -3.85
C ALA A 188 -3.37 -0.37 -3.30
N ALA A 189 -4.57 0.10 -2.97
CA ALA A 189 -4.81 1.45 -2.46
C ALA A 189 -4.83 1.54 -0.92
N LYS A 190 -5.16 0.43 -0.22
CA LYS A 190 -5.33 0.41 1.25
C LYS A 190 -4.65 -0.75 1.97
N THR A 191 -3.54 -1.27 1.47
CA THR A 191 -2.92 -2.46 2.08
C THR A 191 -1.77 -2.12 3.00
N GLY A 192 -2.10 -2.00 4.28
CA GLY A 192 -1.30 -2.68 5.28
C GLY A 192 -1.27 -4.20 5.04
N GLY A 193 -0.42 -4.90 5.79
CA GLY A 193 -0.31 -6.35 5.73
C GLY A 193 -1.50 -6.95 6.46
N CYS A 194 -2.40 -7.59 5.73
CA CYS A 194 -3.59 -8.21 6.30
C CYS A 194 -3.70 -9.67 5.89
N PHE A 195 -4.41 -10.44 6.70
CA PHE A 195 -4.88 -11.80 6.42
C PHE A 195 -6.41 -11.82 6.32
N PRO A 196 -7.01 -12.81 5.63
CA PRO A 196 -8.46 -12.95 5.56
C PRO A 196 -9.05 -13.37 6.91
N ALA A 197 -10.34 -13.09 7.13
CA ALA A 197 -11.05 -13.41 8.37
C ALA A 197 -10.97 -14.89 8.77
N GLY A 198 -11.03 -15.77 7.77
CA GLY A 198 -11.02 -17.22 7.96
C GLY A 198 -9.63 -17.84 8.10
N ALA A 199 -8.54 -17.06 8.00
CA ALA A 199 -7.19 -17.57 8.18
C ALA A 199 -7.01 -18.14 9.60
N GLN A 200 -6.35 -19.28 9.74
CA GLN A 200 -6.20 -19.96 11.01
C GLN A 200 -4.88 -19.63 11.71
N VAL A 201 -4.94 -19.45 13.02
CA VAL A 201 -3.78 -19.36 13.91
C VAL A 201 -3.87 -20.40 15.01
N ARG A 202 -2.71 -20.77 15.58
CA ARG A 202 -2.63 -21.71 16.71
C ARG A 202 -2.46 -20.94 18.02
N LEU A 203 -3.37 -21.17 18.96
CA LEU A 203 -3.28 -20.65 20.33
C LEU A 203 -2.30 -21.48 21.18
N GLU A 204 -1.84 -20.92 22.31
CA GLU A 204 -1.02 -21.63 23.29
C GLU A 204 -1.71 -22.89 23.86
N SER A 205 -3.05 -22.89 23.90
CA SER A 205 -3.85 -24.07 24.25
C SER A 205 -3.75 -25.23 23.24
N GLY A 206 -3.12 -25.01 22.08
CA GLY A 206 -3.08 -25.94 20.96
C GLY A 206 -4.27 -25.84 20.01
N ALA A 207 -5.32 -25.08 20.37
CA ALA A 207 -6.48 -24.88 19.53
C ALA A 207 -6.13 -24.09 18.25
N ARG A 208 -6.72 -24.49 17.12
CA ARG A 208 -6.71 -23.71 15.88
C ARG A 208 -7.97 -22.88 15.80
N VAL A 209 -7.81 -21.57 15.67
CA VAL A 209 -8.92 -20.61 15.64
C VAL A 209 -8.80 -19.71 14.42
N ALA A 210 -9.94 -19.29 13.89
CA ALA A 210 -9.98 -18.28 12.85
C ALA A 210 -9.47 -16.94 13.39
N LEU A 211 -8.77 -16.18 12.55
CA LEU A 211 -8.18 -14.90 12.93
C LEU A 211 -9.24 -13.87 13.34
N SER A 212 -10.45 -13.97 12.79
CA SER A 212 -11.61 -13.18 13.19
C SER A 212 -12.08 -13.43 14.64
N ALA A 213 -11.75 -14.59 15.21
CA ALA A 213 -12.10 -14.96 16.59
C ALA A 213 -11.00 -14.60 17.60
N VAL A 214 -9.79 -14.26 17.13
CA VAL A 214 -8.66 -13.89 17.98
C VAL A 214 -8.92 -12.55 18.66
N ARG A 215 -8.60 -12.49 19.96
CA ARG A 215 -8.76 -11.30 20.79
C ARG A 215 -7.41 -10.79 21.29
N PRO A 216 -7.25 -9.47 21.49
CA PRO A 216 -6.12 -8.95 22.24
C PRO A 216 -6.01 -9.62 23.61
N GLY A 217 -4.80 -10.03 23.99
CA GLY A 217 -4.51 -10.85 25.16
C GLY A 217 -4.38 -12.36 24.86
N ASP A 218 -4.90 -12.84 23.73
CA ASP A 218 -4.66 -14.23 23.31
C ASP A 218 -3.18 -14.45 23.01
N ARG A 219 -2.66 -15.64 23.36
CA ARG A 219 -1.29 -16.05 23.05
C ARG A 219 -1.28 -16.96 21.83
N VAL A 220 -0.67 -16.49 20.75
CA VAL A 220 -0.62 -17.13 19.43
C VAL A 220 0.78 -17.58 19.08
N LEU A 221 0.89 -18.63 18.26
CA LEU A 221 2.18 -19.13 17.78
C LEU A 221 2.89 -18.07 16.93
N ALA A 222 4.17 -17.86 17.24
CA ALA A 222 5.04 -16.85 16.63
C ALA A 222 6.49 -17.38 16.53
N MET A 223 7.35 -16.57 15.92
CA MET A 223 8.80 -16.81 15.82
C MET A 223 9.56 -15.82 16.70
N GLY A 224 10.44 -16.34 17.55
CA GLY A 224 11.37 -15.53 18.36
C GLY A 224 12.48 -14.89 17.52
N GLU A 225 13.24 -13.98 18.12
CA GLU A 225 14.38 -13.32 17.46
C GLU A 225 15.52 -14.29 17.08
N ASP A 226 15.63 -15.39 17.82
CA ASP A 226 16.57 -16.48 17.57
C ASP A 226 16.09 -17.47 16.49
N GLY A 227 14.92 -17.24 15.90
CA GLY A 227 14.29 -18.14 14.93
C GLY A 227 13.61 -19.35 15.56
N SER A 228 13.48 -19.40 16.89
CA SER A 228 12.76 -20.48 17.58
C SER A 228 11.24 -20.26 17.56
N THR A 229 10.47 -21.35 17.72
CA THR A 229 9.01 -21.25 17.89
C THR A 229 8.66 -20.78 19.30
N THR A 230 7.81 -19.77 19.43
CA THR A 230 7.34 -19.25 20.72
C THR A 230 5.85 -18.91 20.69
N PHE A 231 5.25 -18.62 21.84
CA PHE A 231 3.90 -18.08 21.95
C PHE A 231 3.93 -16.62 22.38
N SER A 232 3.35 -15.76 21.55
CA SER A 232 3.37 -14.30 21.73
C SER A 232 1.97 -13.77 22.01
N ASP A 233 1.88 -12.80 22.92
CA ASP A 233 0.64 -12.07 23.17
C ASP A 233 0.24 -11.25 21.93
N VAL A 234 -1.05 -11.32 21.56
CA VAL A 234 -1.68 -10.41 20.62
C VAL A 234 -1.98 -9.11 21.35
N LEU A 235 -1.35 -8.02 20.93
CA LEU A 235 -1.46 -6.73 21.61
C LEU A 235 -2.68 -5.95 21.11
N ILE A 236 -2.79 -5.80 19.79
CA ILE A 236 -3.86 -5.04 19.10
C ILE A 236 -4.00 -5.54 17.65
N PHE A 237 -5.01 -5.02 16.94
CA PHE A 237 -5.08 -5.10 15.48
C PHE A 237 -4.73 -3.72 14.90
N LEU A 238 -3.74 -3.69 14.00
CA LEU A 238 -3.32 -2.50 13.25
C LEU A 238 -4.31 -2.12 12.16
N ASP A 239 -5.05 -3.10 11.64
CA ASP A 239 -6.15 -2.96 10.70
C ASP A 239 -7.17 -4.08 10.98
N ARG A 240 -8.45 -3.72 10.94
CA ARG A 240 -9.58 -4.64 11.18
C ARG A 240 -10.79 -4.21 10.37
N GLU A 241 -11.04 -4.87 9.25
CA GLU A 241 -12.22 -4.68 8.41
C GLU A 241 -12.95 -6.01 8.22
N PRO A 242 -13.94 -6.37 9.05
CA PRO A 242 -14.55 -7.71 9.06
C PRO A 242 -15.44 -8.00 7.84
N HIS A 243 -16.08 -6.97 7.26
CA HIS A 243 -17.15 -7.12 6.27
C HIS A 243 -16.73 -6.84 4.82
N ARG A 244 -15.45 -6.58 4.57
CA ARG A 244 -14.96 -6.17 3.24
C ARG A 244 -14.32 -7.32 2.49
N LEU A 245 -14.70 -7.51 1.22
CA LEU A 245 -14.01 -8.43 0.32
C LEU A 245 -12.69 -7.81 -0.12
N ARG A 246 -11.61 -8.60 -0.08
CA ARG A 246 -10.28 -8.18 -0.53
C ARG A 246 -9.61 -9.26 -1.36
N VAL A 247 -8.76 -8.83 -2.29
CA VAL A 247 -7.88 -9.72 -3.05
C VAL A 247 -6.65 -10.02 -2.20
N PHE A 248 -6.38 -11.31 -2.01
CA PHE A 248 -5.20 -11.84 -1.34
C PHE A 248 -4.30 -12.54 -2.36
N GLN A 249 -3.01 -12.48 -2.12
CA GLN A 249 -2.04 -13.35 -2.75
C GLN A 249 -1.98 -14.66 -1.95
N VAL A 250 -1.92 -15.78 -2.65
CA VAL A 250 -1.86 -17.11 -2.06
C VAL A 250 -0.52 -17.72 -2.38
N ILE A 251 0.19 -18.15 -1.33
CA ILE A 251 1.47 -18.83 -1.42
C ILE A 251 1.24 -20.28 -1.02
N GLU A 252 1.51 -21.17 -1.96
CA GLU A 252 1.40 -22.61 -1.78
C GLU A 252 2.79 -23.20 -1.71
N THR A 253 3.06 -23.98 -0.67
CA THR A 253 4.35 -24.64 -0.47
C THR A 253 4.25 -26.12 -0.83
N GLN A 254 5.41 -26.72 -1.08
CA GLN A 254 5.63 -28.16 -1.11
C GLN A 254 6.64 -28.51 -0.02
N ASP A 255 6.53 -29.73 0.50
CA ASP A 255 7.50 -30.32 1.43
C ASP A 255 7.80 -29.44 2.68
N PRO A 256 6.82 -29.23 3.59
CA PRO A 256 5.45 -29.74 3.58
C PRO A 256 4.45 -28.83 2.83
N PRO A 257 3.29 -29.38 2.41
CA PRO A 257 2.25 -28.60 1.76
C PRO A 257 1.54 -27.68 2.76
N ARG A 258 1.57 -26.38 2.49
CA ARG A 258 0.86 -25.32 3.21
C ARG A 258 0.27 -24.33 2.22
N ARG A 259 -0.74 -23.57 2.66
CA ARG A 259 -1.43 -22.58 1.84
C ARG A 259 -1.72 -21.34 2.68
N LEU A 260 -0.96 -20.27 2.44
CA LEU A 260 -1.12 -19.00 3.13
C LEU A 260 -1.73 -17.96 2.20
N ALA A 261 -2.79 -17.26 2.65
CA ALA A 261 -3.37 -16.12 1.96
C ALA A 261 -3.10 -14.81 2.72
N LEU A 262 -2.51 -13.83 2.05
CA LEU A 262 -2.12 -12.54 2.64
C LEU A 262 -2.11 -11.40 1.59
N THR A 263 -2.15 -10.14 2.01
CA THR A 263 -2.11 -9.00 1.08
C THR A 263 -0.73 -8.87 0.40
N PRO A 264 -0.63 -8.31 -0.82
CA PRO A 264 0.64 -8.24 -1.56
C PRO A 264 1.77 -7.48 -0.84
N ALA A 265 1.42 -6.50 0.01
CA ALA A 265 2.37 -5.69 0.76
C ALA A 265 2.78 -6.30 2.12
N HIS A 266 2.26 -7.48 2.47
CA HIS A 266 2.57 -8.16 3.72
C HIS A 266 3.96 -8.82 3.64
N LEU A 267 4.76 -8.75 4.70
CA LEU A 267 6.10 -9.35 4.73
C LEU A 267 6.08 -10.82 5.15
N LEU A 268 6.84 -11.62 4.41
CA LEU A 268 7.19 -13.00 4.73
C LEU A 268 8.69 -13.14 4.90
N PHE A 269 9.09 -14.14 5.65
CA PHE A 269 10.49 -14.54 5.77
C PHE A 269 10.80 -15.52 4.65
N THR A 270 11.71 -15.14 3.76
CA THR A 270 12.08 -15.94 2.59
C THR A 270 13.59 -16.19 2.50
N ALA A 271 13.99 -17.29 1.87
CA ALA A 271 15.37 -17.60 1.53
C ALA A 271 15.44 -18.27 0.15
N ASP A 272 16.58 -18.13 -0.53
CA ASP A 272 16.82 -18.81 -1.81
C ASP A 272 17.37 -20.23 -1.62
N ASN A 273 17.79 -20.57 -0.40
CA ASN A 273 18.37 -21.87 -0.07
C ASN A 273 17.74 -22.45 1.21
N HIS A 274 17.36 -23.73 1.14
CA HIS A 274 16.77 -24.49 2.24
C HIS A 274 17.71 -24.74 3.43
N THR A 275 19.03 -24.61 3.28
CA THR A 275 19.97 -24.82 4.40
C THR A 275 20.19 -23.57 5.25
N GLU A 276 19.63 -22.43 4.84
CA GLU A 276 19.77 -21.20 5.60
C GLU A 276 19.08 -21.34 6.98
N PRO A 277 19.72 -20.92 8.08
CA PRO A 277 19.07 -20.84 9.38
C PRO A 277 17.86 -19.92 9.33
N ALA A 278 16.81 -20.22 10.09
CA ALA A 278 15.59 -19.41 10.15
C ALA A 278 15.86 -17.92 10.46
N ALA A 279 16.85 -17.63 11.30
CA ALA A 279 17.27 -16.27 11.65
C ALA A 279 17.86 -15.46 10.47
N HIS A 280 18.30 -16.10 9.38
CA HIS A 280 18.85 -15.45 8.20
C HIS A 280 17.84 -15.26 7.06
N PHE A 281 16.60 -15.71 7.24
CA PHE A 281 15.56 -15.47 6.26
C PHE A 281 15.26 -13.97 6.15
N ARG A 282 15.15 -13.49 4.92
CA ARG A 282 14.95 -12.07 4.62
C ARG A 282 13.47 -11.75 4.56
N ALA A 283 13.09 -10.66 5.22
CA ALA A 283 11.77 -10.09 5.07
C ALA A 283 11.55 -9.63 3.62
N THR A 284 10.54 -10.20 2.96
CA THR A 284 10.21 -9.97 1.56
C THR A 284 8.71 -9.79 1.43
N PHE A 285 8.28 -8.81 0.62
CA PHE A 285 6.86 -8.60 0.35
C PHE A 285 6.27 -9.81 -0.36
N ALA A 286 5.04 -10.19 0.00
CA ALA A 286 4.31 -11.29 -0.63
C ALA A 286 4.31 -11.16 -2.16
N SER A 287 4.17 -9.95 -2.70
CA SER A 287 4.19 -9.65 -4.13
C SER A 287 5.50 -10.02 -4.84
N HIS A 288 6.60 -10.08 -4.09
CA HIS A 288 7.93 -10.40 -4.59
C HIS A 288 8.31 -11.88 -4.37
N VAL A 289 7.48 -12.65 -3.66
CA VAL A 289 7.72 -14.09 -3.47
C VAL A 289 7.52 -14.82 -4.80
N GLN A 290 8.49 -15.65 -5.15
CA GLN A 290 8.50 -16.41 -6.40
C GLN A 290 8.52 -17.92 -6.14
N PRO A 291 7.87 -18.74 -7.01
CA PRO A 291 8.07 -20.18 -7.00
C PRO A 291 9.55 -20.55 -7.04
N GLY A 292 9.94 -21.54 -6.24
CA GLY A 292 11.33 -21.97 -6.08
C GLY A 292 12.02 -21.41 -4.83
N GLN A 293 11.58 -20.28 -4.29
CA GLN A 293 12.08 -19.77 -3.01
C GLN A 293 11.57 -20.61 -1.82
N TYR A 294 12.10 -20.37 -0.64
CA TYR A 294 11.71 -21.05 0.60
C TYR A 294 11.06 -20.07 1.57
N VAL A 295 10.01 -20.51 2.26
CA VAL A 295 9.38 -19.81 3.38
C VAL A 295 9.49 -20.65 4.64
N LEU A 296 9.37 -20.03 5.81
CA LEU A 296 9.38 -20.76 7.08
C LEU A 296 7.99 -21.28 7.43
N VAL A 297 7.91 -22.57 7.74
CA VAL A 297 6.68 -23.22 8.18
C VAL A 297 6.86 -23.87 9.54
N ALA A 298 5.80 -23.86 10.35
CA ALA A 298 5.75 -24.57 11.61
C ALA A 298 5.55 -26.08 11.38
N GLY A 299 6.46 -26.86 11.92
CA GLY A 299 6.48 -28.32 11.90
C GLY A 299 6.92 -28.91 13.23
N VAL A 300 7.33 -30.18 13.20
CA VAL A 300 7.85 -30.91 14.37
C VAL A 300 9.23 -31.46 13.99
N PRO A 301 10.32 -31.12 14.72
CA PRO A 301 10.41 -30.17 15.83
C PRO A 301 10.74 -28.74 15.34
N GLY A 302 9.78 -27.81 15.43
CA GLY A 302 10.05 -26.38 15.27
C GLY A 302 9.79 -25.82 13.87
N LEU A 303 10.52 -24.77 13.48
CA LEU A 303 10.42 -24.15 12.16
C LEU A 303 11.30 -24.88 11.16
N GLN A 304 10.77 -25.12 9.96
CA GLN A 304 11.51 -25.70 8.86
C GLN A 304 11.25 -24.91 7.57
N PRO A 305 12.21 -24.85 6.64
CA PRO A 305 11.99 -24.29 5.31
C PRO A 305 11.04 -25.16 4.49
N ALA A 306 10.07 -24.54 3.82
CA ALA A 306 9.20 -25.17 2.82
C ALA A 306 9.36 -24.44 1.48
N ARG A 307 9.46 -25.20 0.40
CA ARG A 307 9.66 -24.63 -0.94
C ARG A 307 8.34 -24.08 -1.46
N VAL A 308 8.34 -22.85 -1.99
CA VAL A 308 7.19 -22.25 -2.66
C VAL A 308 6.98 -22.98 -3.99
N ALA A 309 5.84 -23.64 -4.11
CA ALA A 309 5.43 -24.38 -5.30
C ALA A 309 4.67 -23.47 -6.28
N ALA A 310 3.76 -22.65 -5.77
CA ALA A 310 2.93 -21.78 -6.58
C ALA A 310 2.56 -20.48 -5.86
N VAL A 311 2.31 -19.45 -6.67
CA VAL A 311 1.84 -18.15 -6.21
C VAL A 311 0.62 -17.78 -7.05
N SER A 312 -0.52 -17.57 -6.40
CA SER A 312 -1.80 -17.26 -7.06
C SER A 312 -2.53 -16.12 -6.33
N THR A 313 -3.76 -15.81 -6.74
CA THR A 313 -4.60 -14.80 -6.09
C THR A 313 -5.95 -15.38 -5.73
N HIS A 314 -6.54 -14.91 -4.63
CA HIS A 314 -7.80 -15.39 -4.10
C HIS A 314 -8.56 -14.24 -3.43
N VAL A 315 -9.85 -14.11 -3.72
CA VAL A 315 -10.72 -13.12 -3.06
C VAL A 315 -11.29 -13.74 -1.80
N ALA A 316 -11.15 -13.07 -0.66
CA ALA A 316 -11.71 -13.54 0.60
C ALA A 316 -12.30 -12.39 1.42
N LEU A 317 -13.17 -12.75 2.36
CA LEU A 317 -13.83 -11.81 3.27
C LEU A 317 -12.93 -11.45 4.44
N GLY A 318 -12.96 -10.16 4.78
CA GLY A 318 -12.34 -9.57 5.95
C GLY A 318 -10.84 -9.31 5.79
N ALA A 319 -10.34 -8.33 6.53
CA ALA A 319 -8.92 -7.96 6.56
C ALA A 319 -8.47 -7.72 8.01
N TYR A 320 -7.49 -8.50 8.47
CA TYR A 320 -7.00 -8.44 9.84
C TYR A 320 -5.48 -8.34 9.85
N ALA A 321 -4.95 -7.33 10.55
CA ALA A 321 -3.51 -7.11 10.75
C ALA A 321 -3.17 -7.16 12.26
N PRO A 322 -3.03 -8.36 12.85
CA PRO A 322 -2.68 -8.50 14.26
C PRO A 322 -1.24 -8.05 14.54
N LEU A 323 -1.04 -7.30 15.63
CA LEU A 323 0.28 -6.98 16.18
C LEU A 323 0.54 -7.85 17.40
N THR A 324 1.57 -8.69 17.32
CA THR A 324 2.06 -9.48 18.46
C THR A 324 3.24 -8.79 19.15
N ARG A 325 3.53 -9.20 20.39
CA ARG A 325 4.73 -8.73 21.13
C ARG A 325 6.03 -8.97 20.36
N HIS A 326 6.18 -10.15 19.75
CA HIS A 326 7.38 -10.52 18.98
C HIS A 326 7.39 -9.93 17.55
N GLY A 327 6.31 -9.30 17.09
CA GLY A 327 6.23 -8.73 15.74
C GLY A 327 6.15 -9.76 14.61
N THR A 328 5.95 -11.04 14.96
CA THR A 328 5.76 -12.17 14.05
C THR A 328 4.53 -12.98 14.46
N LEU A 329 3.97 -13.71 13.50
CA LEU A 329 2.79 -14.55 13.70
C LEU A 329 2.86 -15.75 12.75
N VAL A 330 2.40 -16.92 13.22
CA VAL A 330 2.22 -18.10 12.37
C VAL A 330 0.74 -18.22 11.97
N VAL A 331 0.49 -18.14 10.66
CA VAL A 331 -0.84 -18.22 10.06
C VAL A 331 -0.84 -19.36 9.04
N GLU A 332 -1.81 -20.27 9.08
CA GLU A 332 -1.85 -21.48 8.23
C GLU A 332 -0.53 -22.29 8.30
N ASP A 333 0.07 -22.33 9.50
CA ASP A 333 1.40 -22.90 9.79
C ASP A 333 2.57 -22.26 9.01
N VAL A 334 2.42 -21.07 8.44
CA VAL A 334 3.49 -20.31 7.77
C VAL A 334 3.84 -19.07 8.59
N VAL A 335 5.14 -18.78 8.76
CA VAL A 335 5.61 -17.62 9.53
C VAL A 335 5.49 -16.35 8.69
N ALA A 336 4.85 -15.33 9.25
CA ALA A 336 4.75 -14.00 8.67
C ALA A 336 5.13 -12.93 9.69
N SER A 337 5.52 -11.75 9.19
CA SER A 337 5.70 -10.58 10.05
C SER A 337 4.35 -9.92 10.34
N CYS A 338 4.18 -9.30 11.51
CA CYS A 338 3.05 -8.40 11.78
C CYS A 338 3.13 -7.05 11.03
N PHE A 339 4.22 -6.80 10.31
CA PHE A 339 4.48 -5.53 9.62
C PHE A 339 4.37 -5.67 8.11
N ALA A 340 4.16 -4.52 7.48
CA ALA A 340 3.97 -4.39 6.05
C ALA A 340 4.34 -2.99 5.59
N ALA A 341 4.26 -2.77 4.28
CA ALA A 341 4.55 -1.52 3.60
C ALA A 341 6.00 -1.03 3.67
N VAL A 342 6.79 -1.38 4.70
CA VAL A 342 8.24 -1.13 4.80
C VAL A 342 8.97 -2.47 4.67
N ALA A 343 10.01 -2.55 3.83
CA ALA A 343 10.68 -3.81 3.53
C ALA A 343 11.49 -4.39 4.71
N ASP A 344 11.87 -3.54 5.68
CA ASP A 344 12.72 -3.91 6.79
C ASP A 344 11.91 -4.23 8.06
N HIS A 345 11.91 -5.51 8.44
CA HIS A 345 11.26 -6.01 9.64
C HIS A 345 11.86 -5.43 10.94
N HIS A 346 13.19 -5.28 11.03
CA HIS A 346 13.85 -4.75 12.23
C HIS A 346 13.56 -3.26 12.40
N LEU A 347 13.56 -2.50 11.30
CA LEU A 347 13.16 -1.11 11.31
C LEU A 347 11.70 -0.96 11.74
N ALA A 348 10.80 -1.80 11.22
CA ALA A 348 9.40 -1.81 11.62
C ALA A 348 9.26 -2.19 13.11
N GLN A 349 10.01 -3.19 13.59
CA GLN A 349 10.07 -3.52 15.02
C GLN A 349 10.45 -2.30 15.87
N LEU A 350 11.53 -1.60 15.49
CA LEU A 350 11.98 -0.41 16.21
C LEU A 350 10.95 0.72 16.15
N ALA A 351 10.31 0.94 15.00
CA ALA A 351 9.28 1.97 14.84
C ALA A 351 8.04 1.67 15.70
N PHE A 352 7.69 0.40 15.88
CA PHE A 352 6.54 -0.04 16.69
C PHE A 352 6.87 -0.32 18.16
N TRP A 353 8.14 -0.21 18.59
CA TRP A 353 8.55 -0.36 20.00
C TRP A 353 7.73 0.49 20.97
N PRO A 354 7.46 1.80 20.72
CA PRO A 354 6.72 2.63 21.68
C PRO A 354 5.30 2.12 21.91
N LEU A 355 4.63 1.70 20.83
CA LEU A 355 3.27 1.15 20.91
C LEU A 355 3.25 -0.20 21.64
N ARG A 356 4.25 -1.05 21.40
CA ARG A 356 4.41 -2.35 22.08
C ARG A 356 4.68 -2.17 23.58
N LEU A 357 5.54 -1.22 23.95
CA LEU A 357 5.82 -0.90 25.35
C LEU A 357 4.56 -0.37 26.06
N PHE A 358 3.82 0.54 25.43
CA PHE A 358 2.60 1.10 26.01
C PHE A 358 1.58 0.00 26.37
N HIS A 359 1.30 -0.93 25.45
CA HIS A 359 0.39 -2.05 25.71
C HIS A 359 0.95 -3.07 26.71
N SER A 360 2.27 -3.20 26.84
CA SER A 360 2.87 -4.06 27.87
C SER A 360 2.70 -3.50 29.30
N LEU A 361 2.59 -2.17 29.44
CA LEU A 361 2.45 -1.47 30.73
C LEU A 361 0.99 -1.17 31.07
N ALA A 362 0.15 -0.93 30.08
CA ALA A 362 -1.29 -0.72 30.24
C ALA A 362 -2.03 -2.05 30.12
N TRP A 363 -2.20 -2.76 31.24
CA TRP A 363 -3.18 -3.85 31.35
C TRP A 363 -4.59 -3.25 31.29
N GLY A 364 -5.11 -2.99 30.09
CA GLY A 364 -6.49 -2.51 29.95
C GLY A 364 -6.83 -1.85 28.63
N SER A 365 -7.62 -2.58 27.82
CA SER A 365 -8.82 -2.06 27.16
C SER A 365 -8.68 -0.82 26.25
N TRP A 366 -7.77 -0.86 25.28
CA TRP A 366 -7.97 -0.09 24.05
C TRP A 366 -7.87 -1.01 22.85
N THR A 367 -9.01 -1.58 22.47
CA THR A 367 -9.20 -2.19 21.16
C THR A 367 -9.60 -1.09 20.19
N PRO A 368 -8.79 -0.79 19.17
CA PRO A 368 -9.24 0.10 18.11
C PRO A 368 -10.57 -0.42 17.53
N GLY A 369 -11.50 0.50 17.23
CA GLY A 369 -12.68 0.19 16.42
C GLY A 369 -12.29 -0.28 15.02
N GLU A 370 -13.28 -0.63 14.20
CA GLU A 370 -13.05 -1.04 12.81
C GLU A 370 -12.20 -0.02 12.03
N GLY A 371 -11.32 -0.52 11.16
CA GLY A 371 -10.40 0.26 10.33
C GLY A 371 -8.93 0.21 10.79
N VAL A 372 -8.13 1.10 10.21
CA VAL A 372 -6.68 1.17 10.43
C VAL A 372 -6.36 2.03 11.65
N HIS A 373 -5.50 1.53 12.54
CA HIS A 373 -5.01 2.27 13.70
C HIS A 373 -4.21 3.51 13.26
N TRP A 374 -4.35 4.63 13.99
CA TRP A 374 -3.71 5.91 13.65
C TRP A 374 -2.17 5.84 13.66
N TYR A 375 -1.59 4.98 14.49
CA TYR A 375 -0.14 4.90 14.68
C TYR A 375 0.62 4.43 13.42
N PRO A 376 0.24 3.31 12.77
CA PRO A 376 0.75 2.96 11.44
C PRO A 376 0.68 4.09 10.41
N GLN A 377 -0.40 4.88 10.40
CA GLN A 377 -0.58 5.98 9.45
C GLN A 377 0.42 7.12 9.72
N LEU A 378 0.62 7.47 10.99
CA LEU A 378 1.62 8.46 11.39
C LEU A 378 3.04 7.99 11.01
N LEU A 379 3.38 6.74 11.34
CA LEU A 379 4.69 6.17 11.00
C LEU A 379 4.94 6.16 9.50
N TYR A 380 3.93 5.83 8.69
CA TYR A 380 4.05 5.85 7.25
C TYR A 380 4.30 7.27 6.71
N ARG A 381 3.57 8.28 7.22
CA ARG A 381 3.80 9.70 6.85
C ARG A 381 5.21 10.16 7.20
N LEU A 382 5.71 9.82 8.40
CA LEU A 382 7.07 10.14 8.83
C LEU A 382 8.12 9.39 8.01
N GLY A 383 7.89 8.10 7.75
CA GLY A 383 8.78 7.26 6.97
C GLY A 383 9.00 7.80 5.55
N ARG A 384 7.94 8.30 4.90
CA ARG A 384 8.05 8.92 3.57
C ARG A 384 8.91 10.18 3.53
N LEU A 385 9.12 10.84 4.67
CA LEU A 385 10.01 12.01 4.78
C LEU A 385 11.47 11.61 5.03
N LEU A 386 11.72 10.42 5.59
CA LEU A 386 13.01 10.02 6.14
C LEU A 386 13.71 8.87 5.39
N LEU A 387 12.95 8.02 4.70
CA LEU A 387 13.45 6.83 4.02
C LEU A 387 13.38 7.00 2.49
N GLU A 388 14.25 6.29 1.77
CA GLU A 388 14.21 6.25 0.31
C GLU A 388 12.94 5.57 -0.21
N GLU A 389 12.47 5.97 -1.40
CA GLU A 389 11.24 5.44 -2.02
C GLU A 389 11.27 3.91 -2.19
N GLY A 390 12.45 3.32 -2.39
CA GLY A 390 12.62 1.87 -2.55
C GLY A 390 12.42 1.05 -1.26
N SER A 391 12.39 1.70 -0.09
CA SER A 391 12.14 1.03 1.20
C SER A 391 10.67 0.69 1.41
N PHE A 392 9.77 1.29 0.61
CA PHE A 392 8.35 1.07 0.70
C PHE A 392 7.86 0.13 -0.40
N HIS A 393 6.85 -0.67 -0.08
CA HIS A 393 6.12 -1.38 -1.11
C HIS A 393 5.46 -0.37 -2.06
N PRO A 394 5.48 -0.57 -3.40
CA PRO A 394 4.82 0.34 -4.34
C PRO A 394 3.32 0.53 -4.08
N LEU A 395 2.71 -0.42 -3.36
CA LEU A 395 1.30 -0.41 -2.94
C LEU A 395 1.10 -0.10 -1.44
N GLY A 396 2.13 0.40 -0.75
CA GLY A 396 2.05 0.70 0.68
C GLY A 396 1.19 1.93 0.95
N MET A 397 0.25 1.81 1.89
CA MET A 397 -0.54 2.85 2.57
C MET A 397 -0.74 4.19 1.80
N SER A 398 -1.48 4.19 0.69
CA SER A 398 -1.98 5.45 0.11
C SER A 398 -3.29 5.84 0.79
N GLY A 399 -3.21 6.57 1.89
CA GLY A 399 -4.41 7.09 2.54
C GLY A 399 -4.10 8.12 3.61
N ALA A 400 -4.66 9.31 3.40
CA ALA A 400 -4.75 10.49 4.27
C ALA A 400 -3.74 11.60 3.94
N GLY A 401 -4.01 12.32 2.85
CA GLY A 401 -3.93 13.78 2.88
C GLY A 401 -5.13 14.30 3.68
N SER A 402 -4.86 15.28 4.55
CA SER A 402 -5.81 15.97 5.43
C SER A 402 -7.10 16.41 4.76
#